data_AF-A0A3S4U0H8-F1
#
_entry.id   AF-A0A3S4U0H8-F1
#
_cell.length_a   1.000
_cell.length_b   1.000
_cell.length_c   1.000
_cell.angle_alpha   90.00
_cell.angle_beta   90.00
_cell.angle_gamma   90.00
#
_symmetry.space_group_name_H-M   'P 1'
#
loop_
_entity.id
_entity.type
_entity.pdbx_description
1 polymer ?
#
loop_
_entity_poly.entity_id
_entity_poly.type
_entity_poly.pdbx_seq_one_letter_code
_entity_poly.pdbx_strand_id
1 'polypeptide(L)' 'MHYAKPEKLTVYARYTRRGGLDINPFRSNFETLPKNLRLARQ' A
#
# COMPACT_ATOMS: atom_id res chain seq x y z
N MET A 1 -4.96 -14.14 -4.31
CA MET A 1 -4.78 -14.27 -5.76
C MET A 1 -5.74 -15.32 -6.31
N HIS A 2 -7.04 -15.04 -6.28
CA HIS A 2 -8.06 -16.03 -6.65
C HIS A 2 -8.39 -15.98 -8.14
N TYR A 3 -8.55 -14.76 -8.68
CA TYR A 3 -8.90 -14.54 -10.09
C TYR A 3 -7.67 -14.37 -10.97
N ALA A 4 -6.80 -13.42 -10.62
CA ALA A 4 -5.47 -13.30 -11.20
C ALA A 4 -4.49 -14.10 -10.33
N LYS A 5 -3.65 -14.93 -10.96
CA LYS A 5 -2.58 -15.73 -10.34
C LYS A 5 -1.20 -15.19 -10.73
N PRO A 6 -0.87 -13.92 -10.45
CA PRO A 6 0.43 -13.36 -10.82
C PRO A 6 1.55 -14.02 -10.01
N GLU A 7 2.71 -14.19 -10.62
CA GLU A 7 3.91 -14.66 -9.92
C GLU A 7 4.43 -13.61 -8.92
N LYS A 8 4.36 -12.33 -9.31
CA LYS A 8 4.78 -11.18 -8.48
C LYS A 8 3.64 -10.18 -8.37
N LEU A 9 3.29 -9.79 -7.14
CA LEU A 9 2.26 -8.81 -6.87
C LEU A 9 2.62 -7.96 -5.65
N THR A 10 2.52 -6.65 -5.84
CA THR A 10 2.56 -5.64 -4.79
C THR A 10 1.23 -4.91 -4.79
N VAL A 11 0.63 -4.74 -3.62
CA VAL A 11 -0.55 -3.90 -3.39
C VAL A 11 -0.19 -2.88 -2.33
N TYR A 12 -0.36 -1.60 -2.67
CA TYR A 12 -0.10 -0.49 -1.76
C TYR A 12 -1.24 0.51 -1.79
N ALA A 13 -1.93 0.68 -0.65
CA ALA A 13 -2.94 1.71 -0.49
C ALA A 13 -2.43 2.87 0.36
N ARG A 14 -2.94 4.07 0.07
CA ARG A 14 -2.62 5.34 0.74
C ARG A 14 -3.93 6.02 1.09
N TYR A 15 -4.35 5.95 2.35
CA TYR A 15 -5.60 6.56 2.80
C TYR A 15 -5.37 8.01 3.26
N THR A 16 -6.42 8.83 3.14
CA THR A 16 -6.46 10.15 3.78
C THR A 16 -6.57 10.00 5.30
N ARG A 17 -6.20 11.04 6.05
CA ARG A 17 -6.21 11.00 7.51
C ARG A 17 -7.62 10.92 8.10
N ARG A 18 -7.73 10.25 9.25
CA ARG A 18 -8.89 10.32 10.15
C ARG A 18 -8.38 10.61 11.56
N GLY A 19 -8.86 11.69 12.17
CA GLY A 19 -8.39 12.12 13.50
C GLY A 19 -6.89 12.43 13.55
N GLY A 20 -6.30 12.90 12.44
CA GLY A 20 -4.86 13.19 12.34
C GLY A 20 -3.99 11.97 12.02
N LEU A 21 -4.54 10.76 11.98
CA LEU A 21 -3.81 9.51 11.71
C LEU A 21 -4.00 9.07 10.27
N ASP A 22 -2.90 8.72 9.59
CA ASP A 22 -2.92 8.04 8.29
C ASP A 22 -2.61 6.55 8.42
N ILE A 23 -3.16 5.75 7.49
CA ILE A 23 -2.89 4.32 7.38
C ILE A 23 -2.50 4.04 5.93
N ASN A 24 -1.37 3.35 5.74
CA ASN A 24 -0.81 3.07 4.42
C ASN A 24 -0.48 1.57 4.29
N PRO A 25 -1.49 0.69 4.15
CA PRO A 25 -1.23 -0.74 4.16
C PRO A 25 -0.49 -1.17 2.89
N PHE A 26 0.63 -1.86 3.09
CA PHE A 26 1.46 -2.45 2.04
C PHE A 26 1.45 -3.98 2.16
N ARG A 27 1.34 -4.67 1.03
CA ARG A 27 1.48 -6.11 0.91
C ARG A 27 2.21 -6.44 -0.38
N SER A 28 3.31 -7.18 -0.30
CA SER A 28 4.01 -7.71 -1.47
C SER A 28 4.49 -9.13 -1.18
N ASN A 29 4.59 -9.95 -2.22
CA ASN A 29 5.22 -11.26 -2.14
C ASN A 29 6.69 -11.27 -2.63
N PHE A 30 7.24 -10.11 -3.03
CA PHE A 30 8.60 -10.04 -3.61
C PHE A 30 9.38 -8.77 -3.25
N GLU A 31 8.71 -7.68 -2.89
CA GLU A 31 9.33 -6.40 -2.52
C GLU A 31 9.24 -6.15 -1.01
N THR A 32 10.21 -5.41 -0.51
CA THR A 32 10.20 -4.88 0.86
C THR A 32 9.36 -3.60 0.95
N LEU A 33 9.09 -3.16 2.18
CA LEU A 33 8.29 -1.97 2.44
C LEU A 33 8.95 -0.72 1.78
N PRO A 34 8.23 0.03 0.92
CA PRO A 34 8.76 1.21 0.27
C PRO A 34 8.77 2.43 1.21
N LYS A 35 9.44 3.51 0.80
CA LYS A 35 9.46 4.77 1.56
C LYS A 35 8.03 5.33 1.72
N ASN A 36 7.70 5.69 2.95
CA ASN A 36 6.40 6.26 3.27
C ASN A 36 6.36 7.78 2.99
N LEU A 37 6.22 8.18 1.72
CA LEU A 37 6.05 9.58 1.30
C LEU A 37 4.57 9.99 1.25
N ARG A 38 4.25 11.17 1.77
CA ARG A 38 2.88 11.69 1.80
C ARG A 38 2.42 12.10 0.39
N LEU A 39 1.25 11.62 -0.03
CA LEU A 39 0.60 12.09 -1.26
C LEU A 39 -0.18 13.39 -1.02
N ALA A 40 -0.52 14.11 -2.09
CA ALA A 40 -1.11 15.45 -2.02
C ALA A 40 -2.41 15.56 -1.20
N ARG A 41 -3.18 14.46 -1.11
CA ARG A 41 -4.47 14.42 -0.39
C ARG A 41 -4.39 13.79 1.00
N GLN A 42 -3.22 13.33 1.42
CA GLN A 42 -3.03 12.69 2.73
C GLN A 42 -2.78 13.70 3.85
#